data_AF-A0A7M5XFW2-F1
#
_entry.id   AF-A0A7M5XFW2-F1
#
_cell.length_a   1.000
_cell.length_b   1.000
_cell.length_c   1.000
_cell.angle_alpha   90.00
_cell.angle_beta   90.00
_cell.angle_gamma   90.00
#
_symmetry.space_group_name_H-M   'P 1'
#
loop_
_entity.id
_entity.type
_entity.pdbx_description
1 polymer ?
#
loop_
_entity_poly.entity_id
_entity_poly.type
_entity_poly.pdbx_seq_one_letter_code
_entity_poly.pdbx_strand_id
1 'polypeptide(L)'
;MEQVILAALCWTLMHLSIEKIFGSKWVIVTYGIFGWTVPRFIEYYFYRNPGQLDFNRCGEAGLTEFERKVLIYASGYFLFDIFNGVRMREGFIWQIHHSVSFLVVASPLYYEKCAFELFLCLWVGEFTSLFAFWIFRYEKEPEIYNSKPMLVVKIVYFTLFMILRFCVGSYALWRFLNSPDTLFIIKLGCLLMTVFNCVIVKQAIDEVKRFILPDNKKNEY
;
A
#
# COMPACT_ATOMS: atom_id res chain seq x y z
N MET A 1 -11.84 18.10 0.79
CA MET A 1 -10.50 18.35 0.21
C MET A 1 -9.56 19.06 1.17
N GLU A 2 -9.97 20.15 1.83
CA GLU A 2 -9.10 20.87 2.80
C GLU A 2 -8.47 19.96 3.87
N GLN A 3 -9.27 19.06 4.47
CA GLN A 3 -8.79 18.11 5.48
C GLN A 3 -7.75 17.11 4.92
N VAL A 4 -7.84 16.76 3.64
CA VAL A 4 -6.86 15.88 2.97
C VAL A 4 -5.54 16.62 2.77
N ILE A 5 -5.59 17.89 2.36
CA ILE A 5 -4.40 18.73 2.22
C ILE A 5 -3.73 18.92 3.58
N LEU A 6 -4.51 19.20 4.64
CA LEU A 6 -3.99 19.32 5.99
C LEU A 6 -3.33 18.02 6.44
N ALA A 7 -3.95 16.86 6.20
CA ALA A 7 -3.35 15.56 6.49
C ALA A 7 -2.02 15.37 5.74
N ALA A 8 -1.94 15.70 4.44
CA ALA A 8 -0.72 15.62 3.65
C ALA A 8 0.40 16.55 4.17
N LEU A 9 0.05 17.75 4.62
CA LEU A 9 0.99 18.67 5.26
C LEU A 9 1.52 18.11 6.59
N CYS A 10 0.64 17.52 7.42
CA CYS A 10 1.05 16.84 8.64
C CYS A 10 2.03 15.69 8.35
N TRP A 11 1.77 14.88 7.34
CA TRP A 11 2.69 13.84 6.87
C TRP A 11 4.04 14.39 6.45
N THR A 12 4.03 15.44 5.63
CA THR A 12 5.24 16.11 5.15
C THR A 12 6.06 16.66 6.31
N LEU A 13 5.42 17.36 7.26
CA LEU A 13 6.08 17.93 8.43
C LEU A 13 6.67 16.84 9.33
N MET A 14 5.92 15.76 9.58
CA MET A 14 6.42 14.62 10.36
C MET A 14 7.64 13.99 9.69
N HIS A 15 7.55 13.72 8.38
CA HIS A 15 8.63 13.15 7.59
C HIS A 15 9.90 14.00 7.63
N LEU A 16 9.78 15.31 7.36
CA LEU A 16 10.92 16.24 7.38
C LEU A 16 11.49 16.41 8.79
N SER A 17 10.64 16.36 9.83
CA SER A 17 11.11 16.41 11.22
C SER A 17 11.92 15.17 11.59
N ILE A 18 11.45 13.98 11.20
CA ILE A 18 12.18 12.72 11.39
C ILE A 18 13.50 12.75 10.62
N GLU A 19 13.47 13.18 9.35
CA GLU A 19 14.67 13.33 8.51
C GLU A 19 15.70 14.26 9.16
N LYS A 20 15.25 15.41 9.69
CA LYS A 20 16.11 16.41 10.32
C LYS A 20 16.70 15.93 11.64
N ILE A 21 15.90 15.26 12.49
CA ILE A 21 16.31 14.88 13.84
C ILE A 21 17.19 13.62 13.82
N PHE A 22 16.79 12.60 13.04
CA PHE A 22 17.42 11.29 13.07
C PHE A 22 18.28 11.00 11.83
N GLY A 23 18.06 11.73 10.74
CA GLY A 23 18.72 11.55 9.45
C GLY A 23 17.86 10.79 8.44
N SER A 24 18.25 10.87 7.16
CA SER A 24 17.51 10.29 6.02
C SER A 24 17.29 8.79 6.12
N LYS A 25 18.18 8.05 6.79
CA LYS A 25 18.02 6.60 7.01
C LYS A 25 16.83 6.23 7.91
N TRP A 26 16.29 7.18 8.67
CA TRP A 26 15.14 6.97 9.56
C TRP A 26 13.84 7.53 9.02
N VAL A 27 13.89 8.23 7.89
CA VAL A 27 12.70 8.67 7.15
C VAL A 27 11.75 7.52 6.84
N ILE A 28 12.32 6.34 6.67
CA ILE A 28 11.62 5.09 6.45
C ILE A 28 10.71 4.68 7.64
N VAL A 29 10.96 5.22 8.84
CA VAL A 29 10.07 5.06 10.01
C VAL A 29 8.74 5.76 9.80
N THR A 30 8.67 6.86 9.04
CA THR A 30 7.41 7.54 8.71
C THR A 30 6.44 6.59 7.99
N TYR A 31 6.98 5.77 7.08
CA TYR A 31 6.25 4.73 6.37
C TYR A 31 5.81 3.59 7.30
N GLY A 32 6.71 3.15 8.19
CA GLY A 32 6.38 2.16 9.21
C GLY A 32 5.30 2.64 10.20
N ILE A 33 5.31 3.93 10.55
CA ILE A 33 4.27 4.54 11.38
C ILE A 33 2.92 4.47 10.67
N PHE A 34 2.84 4.89 9.40
CA PHE A 34 1.59 4.77 8.63
C PHE A 34 1.12 3.33 8.51
N GLY A 35 2.03 2.43 8.13
CA GLY A 35 1.76 1.01 7.96
C GLY A 35 1.39 0.29 9.26
N TRP A 36 1.62 0.91 10.42
CA TRP A 36 1.15 0.42 11.70
C TRP A 36 -0.14 1.10 12.16
N THR A 37 -0.23 2.43 12.05
CA THR A 37 -1.35 3.20 12.61
C THR A 37 -2.64 2.95 11.85
N VAL A 38 -2.63 2.91 10.52
CA VAL A 38 -3.85 2.68 9.72
C VAL A 38 -4.44 1.29 9.99
N PRO A 39 -3.69 0.18 9.89
CA PRO A 39 -4.25 -1.14 10.14
C PRO A 39 -4.74 -1.30 11.57
N ARG A 40 -4.01 -0.78 12.57
CA ARG A 40 -4.41 -0.85 13.97
C ARG A 40 -5.66 -0.03 14.26
N PHE A 41 -5.78 1.14 13.64
CA PHE A 41 -6.97 1.97 13.80
C PHE A 41 -8.20 1.30 13.16
N ILE A 42 -8.03 0.68 11.98
CA ILE A 42 -9.06 -0.12 11.32
C ILE A 42 -9.47 -1.33 12.19
N GLU A 43 -8.49 -2.10 12.69
CA GLU A 43 -8.70 -3.26 13.56
C GLU A 43 -9.44 -2.87 14.86
N TYR A 44 -8.98 -1.81 15.53
CA TYR A 44 -9.60 -1.32 16.77
C TYR A 44 -11.06 -0.92 16.55
N TYR A 45 -11.37 -0.26 15.43
CA TYR A 45 -12.74 0.12 15.13
C TYR A 45 -13.65 -1.08 14.91
N PHE A 46 -13.18 -2.10 14.19
CA PHE A 46 -13.95 -3.34 14.00
C PHE A 46 -14.12 -4.13 15.28
N TYR A 47 -13.10 -4.16 16.12
CA TYR A 47 -13.21 -4.76 17.44
C TYR A 47 -14.29 -4.06 18.30
N ARG A 48 -14.39 -2.73 18.23
CA ARG A 48 -15.38 -1.94 18.97
C ARG A 48 -16.78 -1.98 18.37
N ASN A 49 -16.89 -2.26 17.07
CA ASN A 49 -18.16 -2.26 16.35
C ASN A 49 -18.34 -3.60 15.59
N PRO A 50 -18.45 -4.73 16.32
CA PRO A 50 -18.64 -6.03 15.70
C PRO A 50 -19.92 -6.03 14.84
N GLY A 51 -19.80 -6.49 13.60
CA GLY A 51 -20.90 -6.47 12.62
C GLY A 51 -20.92 -5.27 11.67
N GLN A 52 -20.05 -4.28 11.85
CA GLN A 52 -19.88 -3.19 10.87
C GLN A 52 -18.93 -3.54 9.72
N LEU A 53 -18.34 -4.73 9.74
CA LEU A 53 -17.76 -5.41 8.57
C LEU A 53 -18.87 -5.88 7.63
N ASP A 54 -19.57 -4.92 7.03
CA ASP A 54 -20.62 -5.18 6.07
C ASP A 54 -20.14 -4.90 4.65
N PHE A 55 -19.50 -5.92 4.07
CA PHE A 55 -19.10 -5.93 2.67
C PHE A 55 -20.29 -5.76 1.71
N ASN A 56 -21.54 -5.80 2.17
CA ASN A 56 -22.70 -5.54 1.33
C ASN A 56 -22.97 -4.05 1.12
N ARG A 57 -22.32 -3.17 1.90
CA ARG A 57 -22.47 -1.71 1.78
C ARG A 57 -21.61 -1.07 0.68
N CYS A 58 -21.00 -1.90 -0.17
CA CYS A 58 -20.11 -1.47 -1.24
C CYS A 58 -20.80 -0.47 -2.18
N GLY A 59 -20.38 0.80 -2.19
CA GLY A 59 -20.93 1.84 -3.04
C GLY A 59 -22.22 2.50 -2.52
N GLU A 60 -22.70 2.13 -1.33
CA GLU A 60 -23.85 2.79 -0.70
C GLU A 60 -23.61 4.29 -0.48
N ALA A 61 -24.69 5.06 -0.41
CA ALA A 61 -24.60 6.48 -0.09
C ALA A 61 -24.27 6.70 1.40
N GLY A 62 -23.41 7.69 1.65
CA GLY A 62 -23.04 8.12 3.00
C GLY A 62 -21.77 7.44 3.50
N LEU A 63 -20.91 8.27 4.09
CA LEU A 63 -19.78 7.84 4.89
C LEU A 63 -20.11 7.97 6.37
N THR A 64 -19.78 6.96 7.16
CA THR A 64 -19.70 7.11 8.61
C THR A 64 -18.57 8.08 8.96
N GLU A 65 -18.65 8.70 10.13
CA GLU A 65 -17.59 9.59 10.62
C GLU A 65 -16.22 8.89 10.68
N PHE A 66 -16.23 7.60 11.02
CA PHE A 66 -15.03 6.77 11.03
C PHE A 66 -14.47 6.57 9.63
N GLU A 67 -15.30 6.12 8.68
CA GLU A 67 -14.86 5.87 7.30
C GLU A 67 -14.23 7.13 6.70
N ARG A 68 -14.87 8.29 6.94
CA ARG A 68 -14.36 9.59 6.53
C ARG A 68 -12.97 9.87 7.12
N LYS A 69 -12.76 9.68 8.43
CA LYS A 69 -11.46 9.95 9.08
C LYS A 69 -10.34 9.08 8.52
N VAL A 70 -10.60 7.79 8.31
CA VAL A 70 -9.61 6.87 7.73
C VAL A 70 -9.26 7.28 6.31
N LEU A 71 -10.27 7.53 5.47
CA LEU A 71 -10.05 7.93 4.09
C LEU A 71 -9.31 9.27 3.99
N ILE A 72 -9.58 10.23 4.88
CA ILE A 72 -8.83 11.51 4.93
C ILE A 72 -7.36 11.27 5.24
N TYR A 73 -7.09 10.47 6.27
CA TYR A 73 -5.73 10.18 6.71
C TYR A 73 -4.94 9.42 5.64
N ALA A 74 -5.56 8.40 5.04
CA ALA A 74 -4.97 7.62 3.95
C ALA A 74 -4.80 8.45 2.67
N SER A 75 -5.78 9.27 2.29
CA SER A 75 -5.66 10.17 1.13
C SER A 75 -4.54 11.19 1.33
N GLY A 76 -4.41 11.75 2.53
CA GLY A 76 -3.33 12.67 2.87
C GLY A 76 -1.96 12.00 2.76
N TYR A 77 -1.85 10.75 3.21
CA TYR A 77 -0.64 9.94 3.08
C TYR A 77 -0.29 9.68 1.60
N PHE A 78 -1.22 9.21 0.77
CA PHE A 78 -0.94 8.97 -0.65
C PHE A 78 -0.63 10.25 -1.42
N LEU A 79 -1.25 11.38 -1.04
CA LEU A 79 -0.89 12.67 -1.60
C LEU A 79 0.54 13.07 -1.24
N PHE A 80 0.95 12.83 0.01
CA PHE A 80 2.34 12.97 0.43
C PHE A 80 3.27 12.05 -0.38
N ASP A 81 2.90 10.79 -0.60
CA ASP A 81 3.71 9.82 -1.37
C ASP A 81 3.93 10.24 -2.83
N ILE A 82 2.93 10.86 -3.48
CA ILE A 82 3.12 11.43 -4.83
C ILE A 82 4.24 12.49 -4.81
N PHE A 83 4.16 13.46 -3.90
CA PHE A 83 5.16 14.53 -3.84
C PHE A 83 6.53 14.03 -3.39
N ASN A 84 6.54 13.15 -2.39
CA ASN A 84 7.78 12.57 -1.91
C ASN A 84 8.43 11.67 -2.97
N GLY A 85 7.65 10.87 -3.70
CA GLY A 85 8.13 10.08 -4.82
C GLY A 85 8.79 10.95 -5.89
N VAL A 86 8.25 12.14 -6.16
CA VAL A 86 8.87 13.09 -7.13
C VAL A 86 10.20 13.60 -6.57
N ARG A 87 10.22 14.01 -5.30
CA ARG A 87 11.42 14.46 -4.59
C ARG A 87 12.51 13.39 -4.60
N MET A 88 12.13 12.13 -4.38
CA MET A 88 13.03 10.97 -4.33
C MET A 88 13.38 10.42 -5.71
N ARG A 89 12.80 10.97 -6.79
CA ARG A 89 12.95 10.50 -8.18
C ARG A 89 12.59 9.01 -8.32
N GLU A 90 11.50 8.61 -7.69
CA GLU A 90 10.95 7.26 -7.83
C GLU A 90 10.62 6.95 -9.29
N GLY A 91 10.74 5.67 -9.65
CA GLY A 91 10.44 5.22 -11.00
C GLY A 91 8.99 5.51 -11.40
N PHE A 92 8.76 5.76 -12.68
CA PHE A 92 7.46 6.12 -13.24
C PHE A 92 6.31 5.18 -12.82
N ILE A 93 6.60 3.88 -12.73
CA ILE A 93 5.63 2.86 -12.30
C ILE A 93 5.14 3.09 -10.86
N TRP A 94 6.03 3.45 -9.94
CA TRP A 94 5.67 3.77 -8.55
C TRP A 94 4.89 5.08 -8.45
N GLN A 95 5.16 6.05 -9.32
CA GLN A 95 4.40 7.28 -9.37
C GLN A 95 2.96 7.08 -9.85
N ILE A 96 2.77 6.21 -10.84
CA ILE A 96 1.43 5.78 -11.25
C ILE A 96 0.73 5.10 -10.08
N HIS A 97 1.43 4.21 -9.35
CA HIS A 97 0.88 3.54 -8.18
C HIS A 97 0.36 4.56 -7.14
N HIS A 98 1.21 5.51 -6.71
CA HIS A 98 0.80 6.53 -5.73
C HIS A 98 -0.38 7.37 -6.22
N SER A 99 -0.36 7.76 -7.50
CA SER A 99 -1.42 8.56 -8.12
C SER A 99 -2.76 7.81 -8.17
N VAL A 100 -2.75 6.55 -8.59
CA VAL A 100 -3.95 5.71 -8.64
C VAL A 100 -4.45 5.41 -7.22
N SER A 101 -3.56 5.10 -6.28
CA SER A 101 -3.91 4.92 -4.86
C SER A 101 -4.62 6.14 -4.28
N PHE A 102 -4.07 7.34 -4.52
CA PHE A 102 -4.70 8.58 -4.11
C PHE A 102 -6.09 8.76 -4.72
N LEU A 103 -6.23 8.59 -6.04
CA LEU A 103 -7.53 8.76 -6.71
C LEU A 103 -8.58 7.78 -6.20
N VAL A 104 -8.21 6.51 -6.02
CA VAL A 104 -9.11 5.48 -5.51
C VAL A 104 -9.56 5.78 -4.08
N VAL A 105 -8.63 6.18 -3.20
CA VAL A 105 -8.93 6.43 -1.78
C VAL A 105 -9.59 7.78 -1.53
N ALA A 106 -9.34 8.79 -2.37
CA ALA A 106 -9.96 10.11 -2.26
C ALA A 106 -11.36 10.18 -2.90
N SER A 107 -11.64 9.34 -3.91
CA SER A 107 -12.93 9.36 -4.59
C SER A 107 -14.16 9.13 -3.67
N PRO A 108 -14.17 8.19 -2.70
CA PRO A 108 -15.33 8.00 -1.84
C PRO A 108 -15.58 9.21 -0.93
N LEU A 109 -14.54 9.97 -0.56
CA LEU A 109 -14.68 11.25 0.16
C LEU A 109 -15.34 12.33 -0.68
N TYR A 110 -15.03 12.38 -1.98
CA TYR A 110 -15.59 13.39 -2.87
C TYR A 110 -17.06 13.10 -3.22
N TYR A 111 -17.37 11.83 -3.46
CA TYR A 111 -18.71 11.38 -3.86
C TYR A 111 -19.60 10.95 -2.69
N GLU A 112 -19.10 11.02 -1.45
CA GLU A 112 -19.83 10.60 -0.25
C GLU A 112 -20.38 9.17 -0.36
N LYS A 113 -19.51 8.27 -0.82
CA LYS A 113 -19.84 6.85 -1.06
C LYS A 113 -19.09 5.95 -0.11
N CYS A 114 -19.77 4.95 0.43
CA CYS A 114 -19.12 3.90 1.20
C CYS A 114 -18.18 3.11 0.28
N ALA A 115 -16.94 2.92 0.73
CA ALA A 115 -15.92 2.15 0.01
C ALA A 115 -15.21 1.22 0.99
N PHE A 116 -16.02 0.44 1.70
CA PHE A 116 -15.58 -0.38 2.83
C PHE A 116 -14.49 -1.40 2.46
N GLU A 117 -14.54 -1.94 1.26
CA GLU A 117 -13.52 -2.84 0.70
C GLU A 117 -12.15 -2.15 0.54
N LEU A 118 -12.10 -0.82 0.42
CA LEU A 118 -10.83 -0.10 0.40
C LEU A 118 -10.12 -0.20 1.75
N PHE A 119 -10.85 -0.31 2.86
CA PHE A 119 -10.27 -0.48 4.18
C PHE A 119 -9.57 -1.83 4.30
N LEU A 120 -10.17 -2.87 3.71
CA LEU A 120 -9.53 -4.17 3.58
C LEU A 120 -8.26 -4.09 2.73
N CYS A 121 -8.32 -3.40 1.58
CA CYS A 121 -7.16 -3.19 0.71
C CYS A 121 -6.04 -2.38 1.39
N LEU A 122 -6.39 -1.35 2.16
CA LEU A 122 -5.44 -0.56 2.97
C LEU A 122 -4.82 -1.44 4.06
N TRP A 123 -5.63 -2.18 4.81
CA TRP A 123 -5.17 -3.05 5.89
C TRP A 123 -4.21 -4.13 5.40
N VAL A 124 -4.64 -4.87 4.36
CA VAL A 124 -3.79 -5.85 3.65
C VAL A 124 -2.52 -5.18 3.18
N GLY A 125 -2.67 -3.96 2.68
CA GLY A 125 -1.62 -3.29 2.01
C GLY A 125 -0.47 -2.94 2.91
N GLU A 126 -0.80 -2.29 4.00
CA GLU A 126 0.16 -1.90 5.02
C GLU A 126 0.84 -3.10 5.68
N PHE A 127 0.12 -4.20 5.92
CA PHE A 127 0.72 -5.41 6.48
C PHE A 127 1.86 -5.96 5.61
N THR A 128 1.67 -5.94 4.29
CA THR A 128 2.73 -6.34 3.34
C THR A 128 3.87 -5.31 3.23
N SER A 129 3.55 -4.01 3.36
CA SER A 129 4.52 -2.92 3.27
C SER A 129 5.60 -2.98 4.36
N LEU A 130 5.27 -3.51 5.55
CA LEU A 130 6.23 -3.70 6.66
C LEU A 130 7.40 -4.61 6.30
N PHE A 131 7.21 -5.57 5.40
CA PHE A 131 8.29 -6.45 4.94
C PHE A 131 8.98 -5.90 3.68
N ALA A 132 8.21 -5.25 2.79
CA ALA A 132 8.76 -4.55 1.63
C ALA A 132 9.81 -3.51 2.05
N PHE A 133 9.55 -2.83 3.16
CA PHE A 133 10.47 -1.92 3.85
C PHE A 133 11.89 -2.47 3.96
N TRP A 134 12.04 -3.68 4.52
CA TRP A 134 13.34 -4.26 4.81
C TRP A 134 14.09 -4.61 3.54
N ILE A 135 13.36 -5.04 2.51
CA ILE A 135 13.91 -5.38 1.20
C ILE A 135 14.46 -4.13 0.51
N PHE A 136 13.65 -3.07 0.41
CA PHE A 136 14.07 -1.82 -0.23
C PHE A 136 15.17 -1.09 0.54
N ARG A 137 15.14 -1.14 1.88
CA ARG A 137 16.16 -0.52 2.72
C ARG A 137 17.55 -1.07 2.42
N TYR A 138 17.67 -2.39 2.26
CA TYR A 138 18.96 -3.05 2.09
C TYR A 138 19.28 -3.39 0.63
N GLU A 139 18.44 -3.02 -0.33
CA GLU A 139 18.67 -3.28 -1.77
C GLU A 139 20.03 -2.78 -2.27
N LYS A 140 20.50 -1.64 -1.74
CA LYS A 140 21.80 -1.04 -2.09
C LYS A 140 22.99 -1.57 -1.27
N GLU A 141 22.76 -2.55 -0.39
CA GLU A 141 23.77 -3.15 0.48
C GLU A 141 23.88 -4.65 0.15
N PRO A 142 24.63 -5.06 -0.90
CA PRO A 142 24.61 -6.41 -1.46
C PRO A 142 24.91 -7.52 -0.45
N GLU A 143 25.81 -7.26 0.49
CA GLU A 143 26.18 -8.16 1.61
C GLU A 143 24.96 -8.54 2.45
N ILE A 144 24.11 -7.55 2.77
CA ILE A 144 22.90 -7.75 3.55
C ILE A 144 21.76 -8.26 2.66
N TYR A 145 21.62 -7.69 1.46
CA TYR A 145 20.54 -8.03 0.53
C TYR A 145 20.55 -9.50 0.09
N ASN A 146 21.75 -10.07 -0.06
CA ASN A 146 21.95 -11.46 -0.47
C ASN A 146 22.12 -12.43 0.73
N SER A 147 21.99 -11.93 1.95
CA SER A 147 22.13 -12.74 3.16
C SER A 147 20.94 -13.72 3.35
N LYS A 148 21.19 -14.84 4.05
CA LYS A 148 20.13 -15.81 4.41
C LYS A 148 18.95 -15.18 5.19
N PRO A 149 19.18 -14.31 6.18
CA PRO A 149 18.07 -13.62 6.85
C PRO A 149 17.23 -12.78 5.89
N MET A 150 17.86 -12.07 4.95
CA MET A 150 17.12 -11.28 3.96
C MET A 150 16.32 -12.17 3.00
N LEU A 151 16.84 -13.35 2.63
CA LEU A 151 16.08 -14.33 1.86
C LEU A 151 14.79 -14.75 2.58
N VAL A 152 14.82 -14.97 3.90
CA VAL A 152 13.62 -15.26 4.70
C VAL A 152 12.63 -14.10 4.63
N VAL A 153 13.10 -12.86 4.81
CA VAL A 153 12.26 -11.66 4.70
C VAL A 153 11.60 -11.56 3.32
N LYS A 154 12.35 -11.81 2.24
CA LYS A 154 11.84 -11.83 0.86
C LYS A 154 10.77 -12.91 0.65
N ILE A 155 10.99 -14.12 1.18
CA ILE A 155 10.00 -15.22 1.10
C ILE A 155 8.73 -14.88 1.88
N VAL A 156 8.85 -14.35 3.10
CA VAL A 156 7.70 -13.93 3.92
C VAL A 156 6.94 -12.81 3.23
N TYR A 157 7.63 -11.77 2.75
CA TYR A 157 7.03 -10.69 1.98
C TYR A 157 6.26 -11.23 0.78
N PHE A 158 6.89 -12.08 -0.04
CA PHE A 158 6.27 -12.63 -1.24
C PHE A 158 5.05 -13.50 -0.91
N THR A 159 5.14 -14.33 0.13
CA THR A 159 4.01 -15.16 0.59
C THR A 159 2.84 -14.31 1.04
N LEU A 160 3.11 -13.28 1.86
CA LEU A 160 2.08 -12.34 2.31
C LEU A 160 1.52 -11.52 1.16
N PHE A 161 2.35 -11.11 0.20
CA PHE A 161 1.91 -10.43 -1.01
C PHE A 161 0.95 -11.31 -1.82
N MET A 162 1.30 -12.58 -2.04
CA MET A 162 0.43 -13.51 -2.76
C MET A 162 -0.90 -13.75 -2.02
N ILE A 163 -0.86 -14.01 -0.71
CA ILE A 163 -2.09 -14.29 0.04
C ILE A 163 -2.95 -13.04 0.18
N LEU A 164 -2.37 -11.95 0.69
CA LEU A 164 -3.13 -10.77 1.06
C LEU A 164 -3.39 -9.89 -0.17
N ARG A 165 -2.35 -9.47 -0.91
CA ARG A 165 -2.53 -8.54 -2.04
C ARG A 165 -3.16 -9.22 -3.24
N PHE A 166 -2.82 -10.47 -3.52
CA PHE A 166 -3.39 -11.17 -4.68
C PHE A 166 -4.74 -11.81 -4.36
N CYS A 167 -4.86 -12.70 -3.36
CA CYS A 167 -6.14 -13.35 -3.09
C CYS A 167 -7.17 -12.39 -2.47
N VAL A 168 -6.84 -11.73 -1.36
CA VAL A 168 -7.78 -10.81 -0.70
C VAL A 168 -8.04 -9.57 -1.56
N GLY A 169 -7.01 -9.02 -2.20
CA GLY A 169 -7.16 -7.92 -3.16
C GLY A 169 -8.04 -8.28 -4.37
N SER A 170 -7.89 -9.49 -4.93
CA SER A 170 -8.77 -9.95 -6.02
C SER A 170 -10.21 -10.17 -5.57
N TYR A 171 -10.41 -10.66 -4.34
CA TYR A 171 -11.75 -10.75 -3.75
C TYR A 171 -12.39 -9.37 -3.59
N ALA A 172 -11.66 -8.38 -3.07
CA ALA A 172 -12.12 -7.00 -2.96
C ALA A 172 -12.46 -6.42 -4.36
N LEU A 173 -11.60 -6.63 -5.36
CA LEU A 173 -11.88 -6.23 -6.74
C LEU A 173 -13.17 -6.88 -7.27
N TRP A 174 -13.35 -8.18 -7.06
CA TRP A 174 -14.57 -8.88 -7.47
C TRP A 174 -15.82 -8.25 -6.83
N ARG A 175 -15.77 -7.88 -5.54
CA ARG A 175 -16.88 -7.16 -4.88
C ARG A 175 -17.15 -5.80 -5.52
N PHE A 176 -16.11 -4.99 -5.74
CA PHE A 176 -16.24 -3.70 -6.39
C PHE A 176 -16.84 -3.79 -7.79
N LEU A 177 -16.42 -4.78 -8.59
CA LEU A 177 -16.93 -4.96 -9.94
C LEU A 177 -18.41 -5.32 -9.95
N ASN A 178 -18.84 -6.18 -9.03
CA ASN A 178 -20.23 -6.66 -8.95
C ASN A 178 -21.18 -5.69 -8.24
N SER A 179 -20.69 -4.74 -7.45
CA SER A 179 -21.54 -3.70 -6.86
C SER A 179 -21.98 -2.71 -7.96
N PRO A 180 -23.30 -2.53 -8.19
CA PRO A 180 -23.80 -1.55 -9.16
C PRO A 180 -23.53 -0.12 -8.71
N ASP A 181 -23.45 0.12 -7.40
CA ASP A 181 -23.33 1.46 -6.81
C ASP A 181 -21.87 1.91 -6.63
N THR A 182 -20.91 1.02 -6.86
CA THR A 182 -19.49 1.35 -6.81
C THR A 182 -19.10 2.28 -7.95
N LEU A 183 -18.42 3.36 -7.61
CA LEU A 183 -17.95 4.36 -8.56
C LEU A 183 -17.02 3.75 -9.61
N PHE A 184 -17.19 4.15 -10.86
CA PHE A 184 -16.35 3.70 -11.98
C PHE A 184 -14.85 3.92 -11.73
N ILE A 185 -14.48 5.06 -11.13
CA ILE A 185 -13.08 5.38 -10.81
C ILE A 185 -12.46 4.38 -9.82
N ILE A 186 -13.23 3.87 -8.85
CA ILE A 186 -12.79 2.85 -7.90
C ILE A 186 -12.58 1.53 -8.65
N LYS A 187 -13.54 1.12 -9.49
CA LYS A 187 -13.41 -0.11 -10.31
C LYS A 187 -12.16 -0.07 -11.19
N LEU A 188 -11.97 1.03 -11.92
CA LEU A 188 -10.84 1.21 -12.81
C LEU A 188 -9.51 1.23 -12.04
N GLY A 189 -9.45 1.98 -10.93
CA GLY A 189 -8.24 2.06 -10.12
C GLY A 189 -7.88 0.73 -9.45
N CYS A 190 -8.86 -0.03 -8.96
CA CYS A 190 -8.62 -1.39 -8.45
C CYS A 190 -8.13 -2.34 -9.54
N LEU A 191 -8.65 -2.24 -10.77
CA LEU A 191 -8.14 -3.02 -11.90
C LEU A 191 -6.67 -2.66 -12.21
N LEU A 192 -6.33 -1.38 -12.26
CA LEU A 192 -4.96 -0.91 -12.46
C LEU A 192 -4.03 -1.41 -11.35
N MET A 193 -4.50 -1.42 -10.10
CA MET A 193 -3.75 -1.98 -8.96
C MET A 193 -3.51 -3.49 -9.09
N THR A 194 -4.48 -4.25 -9.61
CA THR A 194 -4.28 -5.67 -9.89
C THR A 194 -3.23 -5.87 -10.99
N VAL A 195 -3.25 -5.07 -12.06
CA VAL A 195 -2.20 -5.11 -13.10
C VAL A 195 -0.84 -4.79 -12.50
N PHE A 196 -0.75 -3.77 -11.66
CA PHE A 196 0.47 -3.41 -10.94
C PHE A 196 0.97 -4.59 -10.07
N ASN A 197 0.08 -5.24 -9.32
CA ASN A 197 0.43 -6.40 -8.50
C ASN A 197 0.99 -7.55 -9.33
N CYS A 198 0.47 -7.80 -10.55
CA CYS A 198 1.02 -8.79 -11.46
C CYS A 198 2.48 -8.47 -11.86
N VAL A 199 2.82 -7.20 -12.07
CA VAL A 199 4.20 -6.76 -12.36
C VAL A 199 5.11 -7.05 -11.18
N ILE A 200 4.68 -6.74 -9.96
CA ILE A 200 5.47 -7.02 -8.73
C ILE A 200 5.67 -8.52 -8.53
N VAL A 201 4.62 -9.33 -8.72
CA VAL A 201 4.72 -10.80 -8.62
C VAL A 201 5.73 -11.33 -9.64
N LYS A 202 5.69 -10.85 -10.88
CA LYS A 202 6.66 -11.24 -11.91
C LYS A 202 8.10 -10.90 -11.48
N GLN A 203 8.34 -9.68 -11.00
CA GLN A 203 9.65 -9.26 -10.52
C GLN A 203 10.15 -10.16 -9.38
N ALA A 204 9.29 -10.48 -8.41
CA ALA A 204 9.63 -11.35 -7.31
C ALA A 204 9.95 -12.79 -7.75
N ILE A 205 9.17 -13.35 -8.69
CA ILE A 205 9.45 -14.67 -9.28
C ILE A 205 10.80 -14.68 -9.98
N ASP A 206 11.09 -13.64 -10.78
CA ASP A 206 12.36 -13.53 -11.51
C ASP A 206 13.54 -13.41 -10.53
N GLU A 207 13.37 -12.72 -9.41
CA GLU A 207 14.39 -12.62 -8.36
C GLU A 207 14.62 -13.97 -7.66
N VAL A 208 13.56 -14.67 -7.25
CA VAL A 208 13.66 -16.00 -6.63
C VAL A 208 14.33 -17.00 -7.58
N LYS A 209 14.00 -16.95 -8.88
CA LYS A 209 14.65 -17.80 -9.90
C LYS A 209 16.15 -17.57 -9.96
N ARG A 210 16.64 -16.32 -9.89
CA ARG A 210 18.08 -16.02 -9.89
C ARG A 210 18.81 -16.60 -8.67
N PHE A 211 18.12 -16.73 -7.53
CA PHE A 211 18.68 -17.32 -6.32
C PHE A 211 18.68 -18.86 -6.35
N ILE A 212 17.63 -19.48 -6.90
CA ILE A 212 17.49 -20.95 -6.93
C ILE A 212 18.23 -21.57 -8.11
N LEU A 213 18.22 -20.89 -9.26
CA LEU A 213 18.90 -21.28 -10.48
C LEU A 213 20.04 -20.27 -10.71
N PRO A 214 21.15 -20.36 -9.95
CA PRO A 214 22.32 -19.55 -10.27
C PRO A 214 22.70 -19.85 -11.72
N ASP A 215 22.89 -18.78 -12.51
CA ASP A 215 23.30 -18.89 -13.90
C ASP A 215 24.45 -19.89 -14.02
N ASN A 216 24.25 -20.97 -14.78
CA ASN A 216 25.30 -21.93 -15.15
C ASN A 216 26.39 -21.29 -16.04
N LYS A 217 26.35 -19.97 -16.26
CA LYS A 217 27.29 -19.19 -17.07
C LYS A 217 28.43 -18.58 -16.26
N LYS A 218 29.05 -19.34 -15.37
CA LYS A 218 30.35 -18.98 -14.77
C LYS A 218 31.46 -20.01 -14.99
N ASN A 219 31.31 -20.94 -15.93
CA ASN A 219 32.34 -21.91 -16.31
C ASN A 219 32.49 -22.07 -17.83
N GLU A 220 32.48 -20.98 -18.61
CA GLU A 220 33.01 -21.03 -19.98
C GLU A 220 33.86 -19.77 -20.26
N TYR A 221 35.16 -20.03 -20.37
CA TYR A 221 36.32 -19.22 -20.79
C TYR A 221 36.99 -18.31 -19.74
#